data_AF-A0A5E4IDB9-F1
#
_entry.id   AF-A0A5E4IDB9-F1
#
_cell.length_a   1.000
_cell.length_b   1.000
_cell.length_c   1.000
_cell.angle_alpha   90.00
_cell.angle_beta   90.00
_cell.angle_gamma   90.00
#
_symmetry.space_group_name_H-M   'P 1'
#
loop_
_entity.id
_entity.type
_entity.pdbx_description
1 polymer ?
#
loop_
_entity_poly.entity_id
_entity_poly.type
_entity_poly.pdbx_seq_one_letter_code
_entity_poly.pdbx_strand_id
1 'polypeptide(L)'
;MSEIASARIKSFAPVAQQTEVSPEEPIFVLTSSQLQDIIMRAIQAVTEPLKVQIQELKSNQDLQSENQFIQLRLINDLRKGRELQPLQKDRGEILRALIAANDGKMLAKEARQKMHLSRSRFSELLAKTKDDIEVKPYHLKRNQKVLVLK
;
A
#
# COMPACT_ATOMS: atom_id res chain seq x y z
N MET A 1 -97.94 6.91 59.20
CA MET A 1 -97.05 7.53 58.19
C MET A 1 -95.65 7.04 58.49
N SER A 2 -95.24 5.96 57.80
CA SER A 2 -94.12 5.93 56.81
C SER A 2 -92.76 5.84 57.51
N GLU A 3 -91.82 4.96 57.21
CA GLU A 3 -91.58 4.04 56.10
C GLU A 3 -90.46 3.07 56.54
N ILE A 4 -90.37 1.94 55.84
CA ILE A 4 -89.49 0.80 56.14
C ILE A 4 -88.21 0.93 55.30
N ALA A 5 -87.01 0.63 55.83
CA ALA A 5 -85.88 0.15 55.02
C ALA A 5 -84.80 -0.59 55.85
N SER A 6 -84.99 -1.91 55.98
CA SER A 6 -84.05 -2.97 55.54
C SER A 6 -82.55 -2.95 55.94
N ALA A 7 -82.25 -3.82 56.92
CA ALA A 7 -81.08 -4.66 57.19
C ALA A 7 -79.84 -4.69 56.23
N ARG A 8 -78.62 -4.83 56.80
CA ARG A 8 -77.87 -6.11 57.06
C ARG A 8 -76.32 -5.93 57.05
N ILE A 9 -75.73 -6.04 58.24
CA ILE A 9 -74.37 -6.46 58.72
C ILE A 9 -73.22 -6.63 57.71
N LYS A 10 -72.05 -6.00 57.97
CA LYS A 10 -70.68 -6.43 57.54
C LYS A 10 -69.64 -6.01 58.60
N SER A 11 -69.27 -6.89 59.55
CA SER A 11 -68.10 -7.79 59.56
C SER A 11 -66.76 -7.11 59.89
N PHE A 12 -66.18 -7.47 61.04
CA PHE A 12 -64.83 -7.11 61.50
C PHE A 12 -63.75 -7.91 60.75
N ALA A 13 -62.79 -7.24 60.11
CA ALA A 13 -61.40 -7.73 59.94
C ALA A 13 -60.49 -6.57 59.49
N PRO A 14 -59.33 -6.33 60.14
CA PRO A 14 -58.30 -5.44 59.63
C PRO A 14 -57.36 -6.20 58.68
N VAL A 15 -57.25 -5.68 57.45
CA VAL A 15 -56.11 -5.66 56.52
C VAL A 15 -55.07 -6.80 56.67
N ALA A 16 -55.19 -7.82 55.83
CA ALA A 16 -54.00 -8.57 55.41
C ALA A 16 -53.26 -7.71 54.37
N GLN A 17 -52.06 -7.23 54.72
CA GLN A 17 -51.13 -6.65 53.77
C GLN A 17 -50.77 -7.74 52.76
N GLN A 18 -51.39 -7.69 51.58
CA GLN A 18 -50.92 -8.42 50.41
C GLN A 18 -49.62 -7.73 49.97
N THR A 19 -48.48 -8.36 50.25
CA THR A 19 -47.24 -8.09 49.51
C THR A 19 -47.56 -8.32 48.03
N GLU A 20 -47.55 -7.26 47.22
CA GLU A 20 -47.58 -7.35 45.76
C GLU A 20 -46.38 -8.18 45.30
N VAL A 21 -46.64 -9.44 44.93
CA VAL A 21 -45.67 -10.27 44.22
C VAL A 21 -45.64 -9.75 42.78
N SER A 22 -44.49 -9.25 42.36
CA SER A 22 -44.21 -8.90 40.95
C SER A 22 -44.65 -10.04 40.04
N PRO A 23 -45.34 -9.79 38.90
CA PRO A 23 -45.86 -10.86 38.06
C PRO A 23 -44.75 -11.82 37.67
N GLU A 24 -44.97 -13.10 37.93
CA GLU A 24 -44.02 -14.19 37.70
C GLU A 24 -43.48 -14.15 36.27
N GLU A 25 -42.16 -14.14 36.11
CA GLU A 25 -41.55 -14.31 34.81
C GLU A 25 -42.01 -15.66 34.22
N PRO A 26 -42.50 -15.69 32.98
CA PRO A 26 -42.96 -16.94 32.37
C PRO A 26 -41.79 -17.92 32.27
N ILE A 27 -41.93 -19.08 32.92
CA ILE A 27 -40.95 -20.17 32.87
C ILE A 27 -41.14 -20.95 31.57
N PHE A 28 -40.15 -20.89 30.69
CA PHE A 28 -40.11 -21.70 29.47
C PHE A 28 -39.31 -22.99 29.71
N VAL A 29 -39.98 -24.14 29.62
CA VAL A 29 -39.32 -25.45 29.71
C VAL A 29 -38.98 -25.93 28.30
N LEU A 30 -37.68 -25.98 27.98
CA LEU A 30 -37.19 -26.56 26.74
C LEU A 30 -36.98 -28.06 26.91
N THR A 31 -37.37 -28.84 25.90
CA THR A 31 -36.92 -30.24 25.81
C THR A 31 -35.43 -30.29 25.47
N SER A 32 -34.76 -31.39 25.80
CA SER A 32 -33.35 -31.58 25.44
C SER A 32 -33.11 -31.46 23.93
N SER A 33 -34.06 -31.92 23.11
CA SER A 33 -33.99 -31.78 21.65
C SER A 33 -34.09 -30.33 21.18
N GLN A 34 -35.00 -29.53 21.75
CA GLN A 34 -35.12 -28.11 21.43
C GLN A 34 -33.85 -27.34 21.82
N LEU A 35 -33.30 -27.62 23.00
CA LEU A 35 -32.05 -27.02 23.45
C LEU A 35 -30.89 -27.40 22.52
N GLN A 36 -30.78 -28.67 22.14
CA GLN A 36 -29.74 -29.16 21.23
C GLN A 36 -29.85 -28.51 19.83
N ASP A 37 -31.06 -28.35 19.30
CA ASP A 37 -31.29 -27.70 18.01
C ASP A 37 -30.91 -26.21 18.03
N ILE A 38 -31.26 -25.49 19.10
CA ILE A 38 -30.90 -24.07 19.27
C ILE A 38 -29.38 -23.92 19.33
N ILE A 39 -28.71 -24.75 20.14
CA ILE A 39 -27.25 -24.75 20.27
C ILE A 39 -26.60 -25.07 18.92
N MET A 40 -27.07 -26.09 18.21
CA MET A 40 -26.51 -26.50 16.92
C MET A 40 -26.65 -25.38 15.88
N ARG A 41 -27.81 -24.72 15.81
CA ARG A 41 -28.03 -23.58 14.90
C ARG A 41 -27.15 -22.39 15.26
N ALA A 42 -27.03 -22.06 16.54
CA ALA A 42 -26.16 -20.97 16.99
C ALA A 42 -24.69 -21.25 16.65
N ILE A 43 -24.22 -22.48 16.86
CA ILE A 43 -22.86 -22.89 16.51
C ILE A 43 -22.65 -22.82 15.00
N GLN A 44 -23.58 -23.32 14.19
CA GLN A 44 -23.49 -23.28 12.72
C GLN A 44 -23.48 -21.84 12.20
N ALA A 45 -24.35 -20.98 12.73
CA ALA A 45 -24.46 -19.58 12.34
C ALA A 45 -23.15 -18.80 12.57
N VAL A 46 -22.33 -19.21 13.54
CA VAL A 46 -21.04 -18.58 13.84
C VAL A 46 -19.88 -19.30 13.14
N THR A 47 -19.92 -20.62 13.05
CA THR A 47 -18.80 -21.44 12.53
C THR A 47 -18.58 -21.26 11.04
N GLU A 48 -19.66 -21.24 10.25
CA GLU A 48 -19.55 -21.11 8.79
C GLU A 48 -18.97 -19.76 8.34
N PRO A 49 -19.44 -18.59 8.82
CA PRO A 49 -18.82 -17.32 8.43
C PRO A 49 -17.37 -17.20 8.89
N LEU A 50 -17.00 -17.76 10.06
CA LEU A 50 -15.62 -17.77 10.52
C LEU A 50 -14.71 -18.60 9.60
N LYS A 51 -15.17 -19.76 9.12
CA LYS A 51 -14.42 -20.56 8.14
C LYS A 51 -14.17 -19.79 6.85
N VAL A 52 -15.21 -19.11 6.34
CA VAL A 52 -15.11 -18.29 5.13
C VAL A 52 -14.09 -17.16 5.32
N GLN A 53 -14.17 -16.42 6.43
CA GLN A 53 -13.22 -15.35 6.73
C GLN A 53 -11.78 -15.86 6.85
N ILE A 54 -11.56 -17.00 7.51
CA ILE A 54 -10.22 -17.61 7.63
C ILE A 54 -9.69 -17.99 6.25
N GLN A 55 -10.54 -18.55 5.38
CA GLN A 55 -10.14 -18.92 4.03
C GLN A 55 -9.78 -17.70 3.18
N GLU A 56 -10.57 -16.63 3.27
CA GLU A 56 -10.30 -15.36 2.60
C GLU A 56 -9.00 -14.71 3.10
N LEU A 57 -8.79 -14.68 4.42
CA LEU A 57 -7.57 -14.17 5.04
C LEU A 57 -6.33 -14.94 4.57
N LYS A 58 -6.41 -16.27 4.50
CA LYS A 58 -5.32 -17.10 3.96
C LYS A 58 -5.01 -16.76 2.51
N SER A 59 -6.05 -16.66 1.66
CA SER A 59 -5.87 -16.30 0.25
C SER A 59 -5.25 -14.91 0.08
N ASN A 60 -5.67 -13.94 0.89
CA ASN A 60 -5.11 -12.59 0.86
C ASN A 60 -3.66 -12.56 1.35
N GLN A 61 -3.32 -13.36 2.37
CA GLN A 61 -1.96 -13.51 2.88
C GLN A 61 -1.03 -14.10 1.82
N ASP A 62 -1.49 -15.10 1.08
CA ASP A 62 -0.72 -15.72 -0.02
C ASP A 62 -0.43 -14.68 -1.12
N LEU A 63 -1.45 -13.96 -1.59
CA LEU A 63 -1.29 -12.88 -2.57
C LEU A 63 -0.37 -11.76 -2.07
N GLN A 64 -0.46 -11.39 -0.79
CA GLN A 64 0.40 -10.39 -0.19
C GLN A 64 1.87 -10.85 -0.16
N SER A 65 2.11 -12.12 0.16
CA SER A 65 3.45 -12.70 0.18
C SER A 65 4.10 -12.71 -1.21
N GLU A 66 3.33 -13.05 -2.24
CA GLU A 66 3.78 -13.04 -3.63
C GLU A 66 4.10 -11.61 -4.11
N ASN A 67 3.23 -10.65 -3.81
CA ASN A 67 3.46 -9.24 -4.10
C ASN A 67 4.72 -8.71 -3.43
N GLN A 68 4.95 -9.04 -2.16
CA GLN A 68 6.17 -8.64 -1.44
C GLN A 68 7.42 -9.23 -2.10
N PHE A 69 7.39 -10.49 -2.52
CA PHE A 69 8.50 -11.13 -3.22
C PHE A 69 8.83 -10.43 -4.54
N ILE A 70 7.81 -10.13 -5.35
CA ILE A 70 7.98 -9.40 -6.63
C ILE A 70 8.57 -8.01 -6.38
N GLN A 71 8.07 -7.29 -5.38
CA GLN A 71 8.58 -5.96 -5.02
C GLN A 71 10.04 -6.01 -4.58
N LEU A 72 10.41 -6.96 -3.72
CA LEU A 72 11.81 -7.13 -3.28
C LEU A 72 12.73 -7.44 -4.45
N ARG A 73 12.30 -8.29 -5.39
CA ARG A 73 13.04 -8.58 -6.61
C ARG A 73 13.23 -7.32 -7.46
N LEU A 74 12.15 -6.58 -7.73
CA LEU A 74 12.21 -5.33 -8.48
C LEU A 74 13.12 -4.29 -7.81
N ILE A 75 13.01 -4.11 -6.49
CA ILE A 75 13.88 -3.21 -5.73
C ILE A 75 15.34 -3.63 -5.86
N ASN A 76 15.64 -4.93 -5.76
CA ASN A 76 17.00 -5.44 -5.92
C ASN A 76 17.53 -5.22 -7.34
N ASP A 77 16.71 -5.46 -8.36
CA ASP A 77 17.08 -5.24 -9.75
C ASP A 77 17.29 -3.75 -10.04
N LEU A 78 16.46 -2.87 -9.49
CA LEU A 78 16.63 -1.41 -9.57
C LEU A 78 17.87 -0.92 -8.81
N ARG A 79 18.19 -1.53 -7.67
CA ARG A 79 19.43 -1.24 -6.91
C ARG A 79 20.67 -1.67 -7.68
N LYS A 80 20.62 -2.84 -8.33
CA LYS A 80 21.72 -3.35 -9.17
C LYS A 80 21.87 -2.58 -10.48
N GLY A 81 20.77 -2.06 -11.03
CA GLY A 81 20.72 -1.37 -12.33
C GLY A 81 20.89 0.14 -12.30
N ARG A 82 20.99 0.79 -11.14
CA ARG A 82 21.29 2.23 -11.04
C ARG A 82 22.79 2.51 -11.02
N GLU A 83 23.48 2.15 -12.09
CA GLU A 83 24.35 3.17 -12.68
C GLU A 83 23.39 4.12 -13.40
N LEU A 84 23.17 5.32 -12.86
CA LEU A 84 22.38 6.37 -13.50
C LEU A 84 22.94 6.56 -14.91
N GLN A 85 22.33 5.94 -15.92
CA GLN A 85 22.54 6.36 -17.29
C GLN A 85 21.87 7.73 -17.37
N PRO A 86 22.65 8.82 -17.45
CA PRO A 86 22.12 10.15 -17.64
C PRO A 86 21.20 10.11 -18.85
N LEU A 87 19.99 10.59 -18.63
CA LEU A 87 19.03 10.87 -19.69
C LEU A 87 19.79 11.72 -20.72
N GLN A 88 19.67 11.47 -22.02
CA GLN A 88 20.61 12.03 -23.01
C GLN A 88 20.77 13.57 -22.97
N LYS A 89 19.81 14.28 -22.36
CA LYS A 89 19.87 15.71 -22.03
C LYS A 89 20.96 16.02 -20.99
N ASP A 90 21.03 15.26 -19.90
CA ASP A 90 22.07 15.33 -18.87
C ASP A 90 23.45 14.94 -19.42
N ARG A 91 23.53 14.03 -20.41
CA ARG A 91 24.82 13.63 -21.02
C ARG A 91 25.56 14.80 -21.66
N GLY A 92 24.84 15.75 -22.27
CA GLY A 92 25.43 16.95 -22.85
C GLY A 92 25.95 17.92 -21.79
N GLU A 93 25.19 18.10 -20.71
CA GLU A 93 25.60 18.90 -19.54
C GLU A 93 26.81 18.30 -18.84
N ILE A 94 26.86 16.98 -18.66
CA ILE A 94 28.01 16.27 -18.11
C ILE A 94 29.24 16.46 -18.99
N LEU A 95 29.09 16.37 -20.32
CA LEU A 95 30.21 16.62 -21.23
C LEU A 95 30.69 18.07 -21.12
N ARG A 96 29.79 19.05 -21.02
CA ARG A 96 30.15 20.46 -20.81
C ARG A 96 30.91 20.66 -19.50
N ALA A 97 30.37 20.16 -18.39
CA ALA A 97 31.02 20.24 -17.08
C ALA A 97 32.39 19.56 -17.08
N LEU A 98 32.51 18.41 -17.75
CA LEU A 98 33.77 17.69 -17.88
C LEU A 98 34.80 18.50 -18.66
N ILE A 99 34.42 19.15 -19.78
CA ILE A 99 35.33 20.01 -20.53
C ILE A 99 35.70 21.27 -19.71
N ALA A 100 34.73 21.86 -19.00
CA ALA A 100 34.96 23.03 -18.15
C ALA A 100 35.98 22.74 -17.03
N ALA A 101 35.91 21.55 -16.43
CA ALA A 101 36.89 21.08 -15.44
C ALA A 101 38.30 20.82 -16.02
N ASN A 102 38.45 20.77 -17.35
CA ASN A 102 39.72 20.64 -18.06
C ASN A 102 40.04 21.94 -18.83
N ASP A 103 39.95 23.09 -18.15
CA ASP A 103 40.28 24.43 -18.70
C ASP A 103 39.51 24.81 -19.99
N GLY A 104 38.33 24.21 -20.18
CA GLY A 104 37.51 24.44 -21.37
C GLY A 104 37.99 23.71 -22.63
N LYS A 105 39.02 22.85 -22.55
CA LYS A 105 39.55 22.09 -23.70
C LYS A 105 39.92 20.66 -23.33
N MET A 106 39.41 19.68 -24.08
CA MET A 106 39.72 18.27 -23.80
C MET A 106 39.79 17.43 -25.07
N LEU A 107 40.67 16.43 -25.12
CA LEU A 107 40.71 15.48 -26.24
C LEU A 107 39.41 14.68 -26.32
N ALA A 108 38.83 14.58 -27.52
CA ALA A 108 37.59 13.84 -27.74
C ALA A 108 37.68 12.36 -27.35
N LYS A 109 38.88 11.77 -27.49
CA LYS A 109 39.15 10.38 -27.08
C LYS A 109 39.06 10.21 -25.56
N GLU A 110 39.63 11.14 -24.81
CA GLU A 110 39.66 11.12 -23.35
C GLU A 110 38.27 11.40 -22.78
N ALA A 111 37.58 12.41 -23.31
CA ALA A 111 36.19 12.72 -22.99
C ALA A 111 35.29 11.49 -23.13
N ARG A 112 35.38 10.81 -24.27
CA ARG A 112 34.62 9.58 -24.54
C ARG A 112 34.94 8.46 -23.55
N GLN A 113 36.21 8.29 -23.18
CA GLN A 113 36.64 7.29 -22.21
C GLN A 113 36.09 7.58 -20.82
N LYS A 114 36.22 8.83 -20.34
CA LYS A 114 35.68 9.28 -19.04
C LYS A 114 34.15 9.17 -18.98
N MET A 115 33.47 9.32 -20.12
CA MET A 115 32.01 9.13 -20.21
C MET A 115 31.57 7.67 -20.41
N HIS A 116 32.50 6.73 -20.60
CA HIS A 116 32.23 5.33 -20.91
C HIS A 116 31.30 5.12 -22.12
N LEU A 117 31.45 5.94 -23.17
CA LEU A 117 30.61 5.87 -24.37
C LEU A 117 31.29 5.14 -25.54
N SER A 118 30.49 4.43 -26.33
CA SER A 118 30.91 3.92 -27.62
C SER A 118 31.19 5.07 -28.60
N ARG A 119 31.96 4.80 -29.65
CA ARG A 119 32.30 5.83 -30.65
C ARG A 119 31.06 6.38 -31.36
N SER A 120 30.08 5.53 -31.68
CA SER A 120 28.82 5.92 -32.31
C SER A 120 28.00 6.84 -31.42
N ARG A 121 27.69 6.40 -30.19
CA ARG A 121 26.91 7.19 -29.22
C ARG A 121 27.57 8.53 -28.87
N PHE A 122 28.91 8.54 -28.78
CA PHE A 122 29.63 9.79 -28.53
C PHE A 122 29.55 10.75 -29.71
N SER A 123 29.54 10.24 -30.95
CA SER A 123 29.39 11.08 -32.14
C SER A 123 27.99 11.67 -32.24
N GLU A 124 26.95 10.90 -31.89
CA GLU A 124 25.57 11.38 -31.77
C GLU A 124 25.43 12.46 -30.70
N LEU A 125 26.09 12.28 -29.54
CA LEU A 125 26.09 13.28 -28.47
C LEU A 125 26.69 14.61 -28.94
N LEU A 126 27.85 14.57 -29.61
CA LEU A 126 28.50 15.77 -30.15
C LEU A 126 27.64 16.48 -31.21
N ALA A 127 26.86 15.74 -32.00
CA ALA A 127 25.95 16.33 -32.97
C ALA A 127 24.82 17.10 -32.27
N LYS A 128 24.32 16.62 -31.12
CA LYS A 128 23.28 17.27 -30.33
C LYS A 128 23.79 18.48 -29.53
N THR A 129 25.06 18.51 -29.14
CA THR A 129 25.66 19.60 -28.35
C THR A 129 26.51 20.56 -29.19
N LYS A 130 26.26 20.63 -30.50
CA LYS A 130 27.05 21.45 -31.44
C LYS A 130 26.98 22.94 -31.12
N ASP A 131 25.91 23.37 -30.47
CA ASP A 131 25.70 24.78 -30.12
C ASP A 131 26.62 25.23 -28.99
N ASP A 132 27.02 24.32 -28.10
CA ASP A 132 27.86 24.61 -26.93
C ASP A 132 29.33 24.16 -27.05
N ILE A 133 29.60 23.13 -27.87
CA ILE A 133 30.91 22.50 -27.96
C ILE A 133 31.40 22.54 -29.40
N GLU A 134 32.59 23.10 -29.60
CA GLU A 134 33.31 23.12 -30.86
C GLU A 134 34.32 21.98 -30.95
N VAL A 135 34.40 21.31 -32.10
CA VAL A 135 35.34 20.20 -32.33
C VAL A 135 36.40 20.64 -33.33
N LYS A 136 37.65 20.79 -32.88
CA LYS A 136 38.81 21.21 -33.69
C LYS A 136 39.82 20.08 -33.89
N PRO A 137 40.57 20.05 -35.01
CA PRO A 137 41.72 19.19 -35.13
C PRO A 137 42.79 19.59 -34.10
N TYR A 138 43.46 18.60 -33.50
CA TYR A 138 44.53 18.88 -32.56
C TYR A 138 45.78 19.36 -33.30
N HIS A 139 46.34 20.50 -32.90
CA HIS A 139 47.45 21.16 -33.60
C HIS A 139 48.72 20.30 -33.66
N LEU A 140 49.03 19.55 -32.61
CA LEU A 140 50.18 18.63 -32.58
C LEU A 140 49.95 17.34 -33.36
N LYS A 141 48.70 16.86 -33.42
CA LYS A 141 48.33 15.58 -34.04
C LYS A 141 47.01 15.73 -34.77
N ARG A 142 47.06 16.08 -36.05
CA ARG A 142 45.86 16.36 -36.88
C ARG A 142 44.88 15.19 -36.98
N ASN A 143 45.33 13.97 -36.68
CA ASN A 143 44.47 12.77 -36.60
C ASN A 143 43.62 12.71 -35.32
N GLN A 144 43.88 13.58 -34.34
CA GLN A 144 43.13 13.70 -33.10
C GLN A 144 42.24 14.94 -33.12
N LYS A 145 41.17 14.90 -32.34
CA LYS A 145 40.21 16.00 -32.20
C LYS A 145 40.19 16.49 -30.76
N VAL A 146 40.15 17.81 -30.60
CA VAL A 146 39.95 18.51 -29.33
C VAL A 146 38.55 19.11 -29.30
N LEU A 147 37.89 18.95 -28.17
CA LEU A 147 36.63 19.58 -27.83
C LEU A 147 36.94 20.88 -27.09
N VAL A 148 36.28 21.96 -27.47
CA VAL A 148 36.44 23.30 -26.89
C VAL A 148 35.06 23.83 -26.55
N LEU A 149 34.88 24.34 -25.32
CA LEU A 149 33.65 25.06 -24.97
C LEU A 149 33.58 26.37 -25.75
N LYS A 150 32.39 26.70 -26.26
CA LYS A 150 32.11 27.98 -26.90
C LYS A 150 31.89 29.09 -25.88
#